data_AF-A0AA39F424-F1
#
_entry.id   AF-A0AA39F424-F1
#
_cell.length_a   1.000
_cell.length_b   1.000
_cell.length_c   1.000
_cell.angle_alpha   90.00
_cell.angle_beta   90.00
_cell.angle_gamma   90.00
#
_symmetry.space_group_name_H-M   'P 1'
#
loop_
_entity.id
_entity.type
_entity.pdbx_description
1 polymer ?
#
loop_
_entity_poly.entity_id
_entity_poly.type
_entity_poly.pdbx_seq_one_letter_code
_entity_poly.pdbx_strand_id
1 'polypeptide(L)'
;MTYKRKKTEQSHGMKKGMKTKRRNKDLDEIDNDMKQENAQKLLNQEIDLDKPGAAQYYCVHCARYFINQRALEDHFATKVHKRRLKALEIEPYTIEESERAAGHGNWVSAKKRKVQTLTADDINSMDAEETFEKSKTITLQE
;
A
#
# COMPACT_ATOMS: atom_id res chain seq x y z
N MET A 1 -31.29 -45.82 14.02
CA MET A 1 -30.35 -44.93 13.31
C MET A 1 -31.04 -43.60 13.00
N THR A 2 -30.79 -42.57 13.80
CA THR A 2 -31.35 -41.23 13.55
C THR A 2 -30.52 -40.55 12.46
N TYR A 3 -31.09 -40.41 11.26
CA TYR A 3 -30.49 -39.65 10.16
C TYR A 3 -30.36 -38.18 10.56
N LYS A 4 -29.22 -37.82 11.16
CA LYS A 4 -28.85 -36.44 11.43
C LYS A 4 -28.61 -35.78 10.08
N ARG A 5 -29.49 -34.85 9.66
CA ARG A 5 -29.28 -34.09 8.42
C ARG A 5 -27.87 -33.48 8.45
N LYS A 6 -27.08 -33.78 7.41
CA LYS A 6 -25.79 -33.12 7.13
C LYS A 6 -26.06 -31.60 7.11
N LYS A 7 -25.29 -30.82 7.85
CA LYS A 7 -25.46 -29.36 7.92
C LYS A 7 -25.30 -28.76 6.51
N THR A 8 -26.41 -28.40 5.87
CA THR A 8 -26.46 -27.76 4.54
C THR A 8 -26.49 -26.24 4.61
N GLU A 9 -26.22 -25.65 5.77
CA GLU A 9 -26.14 -24.20 5.94
C GLU A 9 -24.79 -23.69 5.43
N GLN A 10 -24.73 -23.28 4.16
CA GLN A 10 -23.64 -22.44 3.70
C GLN A 10 -23.74 -21.10 4.44
N SER A 11 -22.83 -20.87 5.39
CA SER A 11 -22.78 -19.58 6.05
C SER A 11 -22.55 -18.50 4.99
N HIS A 12 -23.45 -17.51 4.89
CA HIS A 12 -23.25 -16.31 4.08
C HIS A 12 -22.10 -15.48 4.69
N GLY A 13 -20.86 -15.99 4.54
CA GLY A 13 -19.67 -15.61 5.29
C GLY A 13 -19.03 -14.29 4.88
N MET A 14 -19.52 -13.66 3.82
CA MET A 14 -18.96 -12.43 3.26
C MET A 14 -19.02 -11.25 4.26
N LYS A 15 -20.01 -11.26 5.16
CA LYS A 15 -20.20 -10.21 6.18
C LYS A 15 -19.08 -10.14 7.23
N LYS A 16 -18.24 -11.17 7.40
CA LYS A 16 -17.21 -11.18 8.45
C LYS A 16 -15.95 -10.39 8.08
N GLY A 17 -15.59 -10.35 6.80
CA GLY A 17 -14.41 -9.61 6.31
C GLY A 17 -14.66 -8.12 6.17
N MET A 18 -15.90 -7.72 5.88
CA MET A 18 -16.28 -6.31 5.68
C MET A 18 -16.54 -5.54 6.99
N LYS A 19 -16.38 -6.19 8.16
CA LYS A 19 -16.61 -5.53 9.45
C LYS A 19 -15.48 -4.55 9.74
N THR A 20 -15.80 -3.45 10.40
CA THR A 20 -14.86 -2.38 10.78
C THR A 20 -13.63 -2.91 11.52
N LYS A 21 -13.83 -3.88 12.44
CA LYS A 21 -12.73 -4.50 13.22
C LYS A 21 -11.70 -5.32 12.41
N ARG A 22 -11.95 -5.59 11.13
CA ARG A 22 -11.09 -6.37 10.22
C ARG A 22 -10.89 -5.65 8.88
N ARG A 23 -11.17 -4.35 8.85
CA ARG A 23 -11.03 -3.52 7.66
C ARG A 23 -9.53 -3.34 7.38
N ASN A 24 -9.14 -3.52 6.13
CA ASN A 24 -7.79 -3.20 5.66
C ASN A 24 -7.75 -1.75 5.19
N LYS A 25 -6.54 -1.20 5.03
CA LYS A 25 -6.34 0.13 4.45
C LYS A 25 -6.98 0.25 3.06
N ASP A 26 -7.64 1.38 2.84
CA ASP A 26 -8.27 1.73 1.57
C ASP A 26 -7.22 2.27 0.56
N LEU A 27 -7.62 2.50 -0.69
CA LEU A 27 -6.68 2.82 -1.79
C LEU A 27 -6.12 4.25 -1.69
N ASP A 28 -6.93 5.19 -1.23
CA ASP A 28 -6.59 6.59 -0.96
C ASP A 28 -5.61 6.73 0.22
N GLU A 29 -5.82 5.96 1.29
CA GLU A 29 -4.87 5.88 2.40
C GLU A 29 -3.49 5.39 1.92
N ILE A 30 -3.48 4.37 1.05
CA ILE A 30 -2.23 3.81 0.51
C ILE A 30 -1.55 4.78 -0.46
N ASP A 31 -2.30 5.57 -1.25
CA ASP A 31 -1.71 6.60 -2.10
C ASP A 31 -0.97 7.67 -1.28
N ASN A 32 -1.50 8.01 -0.10
CA ASN A 32 -0.81 8.89 0.85
C ASN A 32 0.45 8.23 1.44
N ASP A 33 0.40 6.94 1.74
CA ASP A 33 1.55 6.17 2.23
C ASP A 33 2.66 6.02 1.18
N MET A 34 2.32 6.04 -0.13
CA MET A 34 3.30 5.95 -1.22
C MET A 34 4.14 7.22 -1.43
N LYS A 35 3.76 8.35 -0.81
CA LYS A 35 4.57 9.58 -0.86
C LYS A 35 5.91 9.33 -0.17
N GLN A 36 6.99 9.87 -0.74
CA GLN A 36 8.39 9.57 -0.35
C GLN A 36 8.62 9.67 1.17
N GLU A 37 8.15 10.75 1.80
CA GLU A 37 8.31 10.99 3.24
C GLU A 37 7.66 9.90 4.11
N ASN A 38 6.49 9.40 3.70
CA ASN A 38 5.76 8.38 4.43
C ASN A 38 6.33 6.99 4.12
N ALA A 39 6.68 6.74 2.85
CA ALA A 39 7.28 5.48 2.41
C ALA A 39 8.59 5.21 3.14
N GLN A 40 9.45 6.23 3.29
CA GLN A 40 10.70 6.16 4.07
C GLN A 40 10.45 5.72 5.51
N LYS A 41 9.51 6.39 6.21
CA LYS A 41 9.16 6.05 7.59
C LYS A 41 8.57 4.65 7.72
N LEU A 42 7.82 4.20 6.71
CA LEU A 42 7.16 2.90 6.73
C LEU A 42 8.10 1.74 6.40
N LEU A 43 9.12 1.96 5.57
CA LEU A 43 10.14 0.95 5.28
C LEU A 43 11.21 0.88 6.37
N ASN A 44 11.60 2.04 6.92
CA ASN A 44 12.58 2.13 8.00
C ASN A 44 11.89 2.17 9.38
N GLN A 45 10.94 1.26 9.62
CA GLN A 45 10.26 1.15 10.91
C GLN A 45 11.21 0.61 12.00
N GLU A 46 10.99 1.08 13.22
CA GLU A 46 11.63 0.51 14.40
C GLU A 46 11.20 -0.96 14.60
N ILE A 47 12.07 -1.72 15.27
CA ILE A 47 11.87 -3.15 15.51
C ILE A 47 10.70 -3.35 16.47
N ASP A 48 9.61 -3.91 15.95
CA ASP A 48 8.36 -4.15 16.69
C ASP A 48 8.05 -5.66 16.78
N LEU A 49 8.17 -6.22 17.98
CA LEU A 49 8.06 -7.66 18.23
C LEU A 49 6.64 -8.22 18.11
N ASP A 50 5.61 -7.37 18.18
CA ASP A 50 4.21 -7.81 18.07
C ASP A 50 3.81 -8.07 16.62
N LYS A 51 4.59 -7.55 15.66
CA LYS A 51 4.37 -7.69 14.22
C LYS A 51 5.23 -8.81 13.64
N PRO A 52 4.76 -9.49 12.58
CA PRO A 52 5.55 -10.53 11.94
C PRO A 52 6.81 -9.92 11.30
N GLY A 53 7.93 -10.65 11.39
CA GLY A 53 9.23 -10.19 10.87
C GLY A 53 9.75 -8.94 11.56
N ALA A 54 9.36 -8.70 12.82
CA ALA A 54 9.74 -7.55 13.62
C ALA A 54 9.47 -6.19 12.94
N ALA A 55 8.41 -6.13 12.11
CA ALA A 55 8.03 -5.00 11.25
C ALA A 55 9.01 -4.61 10.13
N GLN A 56 10.14 -5.31 9.97
CA GLN A 56 11.17 -4.95 8.99
C GLN A 56 10.77 -5.27 7.55
N TYR A 57 10.05 -6.39 7.33
CA TYR A 57 9.65 -6.81 5.99
C TYR A 57 8.23 -6.34 5.68
N TYR A 58 8.09 -5.10 5.20
CA TYR A 58 6.80 -4.48 4.93
C TYR A 58 6.59 -4.16 3.43
N CYS A 59 5.38 -4.39 2.94
CA CYS A 59 4.96 -3.94 1.61
C CYS A 59 3.98 -2.76 1.72
N VAL A 60 4.40 -1.59 1.21
CA VAL A 60 3.61 -0.35 1.23
C VAL A 60 2.29 -0.51 0.45
N HIS A 61 2.34 -1.03 -0.78
CA HIS A 61 1.15 -1.13 -1.66
C HIS A 61 0.05 -2.05 -1.12
N CYS A 62 0.42 -3.10 -0.38
CA CYS A 62 -0.52 -4.08 0.17
C CYS A 62 -0.81 -3.85 1.65
N ALA A 63 -0.12 -2.92 2.30
CA ALA A 63 -0.19 -2.66 3.74
C ALA A 63 -0.06 -3.94 4.58
N ARG A 64 0.94 -4.77 4.28
CA ARG A 64 1.10 -6.09 4.90
C ARG A 64 2.55 -6.35 5.29
N TYR A 65 2.70 -6.93 6.48
CA TYR A 65 3.96 -7.40 7.03
C TYR A 65 4.22 -8.87 6.68
N PHE A 66 5.50 -9.20 6.49
CA PHE A 66 6.01 -10.52 6.15
C PHE A 66 7.04 -10.98 7.19
N ILE A 67 7.32 -12.28 7.20
CA ILE A 67 8.19 -12.88 8.22
C ILE A 67 9.67 -12.74 7.83
N ASN A 68 10.00 -12.94 6.55
CA ASN A 68 11.36 -12.95 6.00
C ASN A 68 11.40 -12.21 4.65
N GLN A 69 12.58 -11.78 4.22
CA GLN A 69 12.82 -11.13 2.92
C GLN A 69 12.32 -11.96 1.73
N ARG A 70 12.64 -13.26 1.68
CA ARG A 70 12.19 -14.15 0.59
C ARG A 70 10.66 -14.17 0.43
N ALA A 71 9.92 -14.11 1.53
CA ALA A 71 8.45 -14.09 1.47
C ALA A 71 7.90 -12.77 0.90
N LEU A 72 8.63 -11.67 1.08
CA LEU A 72 8.31 -10.36 0.51
C LEU A 72 8.64 -10.32 -1.00
N GLU A 73 9.75 -10.90 -1.42
CA GLU A 73 10.10 -11.07 -2.85
C GLU A 73 9.07 -11.96 -3.56
N ASP A 74 8.74 -13.10 -2.98
CA ASP A 74 7.70 -14.00 -3.49
C ASP A 74 6.35 -13.26 -3.60
N HIS A 75 6.04 -12.39 -2.63
CA HIS A 75 4.83 -11.58 -2.65
C HIS A 75 4.76 -10.66 -3.88
N PHE A 76 5.85 -9.99 -4.25
CA PHE A 76 5.90 -9.11 -5.43
C PHE A 76 5.62 -9.86 -6.73
N ALA A 77 6.03 -11.13 -6.82
CA ALA A 77 5.75 -11.96 -7.98
C ALA A 77 4.25 -12.34 -8.12
N THR A 78 3.50 -12.35 -7.01
CA THR A 78 2.10 -12.81 -7.00
C THR A 78 1.13 -11.90 -7.76
N LYS A 79 0.04 -12.51 -8.24
CA LYS A 79 -1.04 -11.79 -8.94
C LYS A 79 -1.77 -10.79 -8.06
N VAL A 80 -1.84 -11.03 -6.75
CA VAL A 80 -2.51 -10.13 -5.80
C VAL A 80 -1.80 -8.78 -5.77
N HIS A 81 -0.47 -8.81 -5.66
CA HIS A 81 0.35 -7.61 -5.67
C HIS A 81 0.23 -6.86 -7.01
N LYS A 82 0.39 -7.57 -8.13
CA LYS A 82 0.25 -6.98 -9.48
C LYS A 82 -1.12 -6.36 -9.72
N ARG A 83 -2.19 -6.94 -9.16
CA ARG A 83 -3.54 -6.37 -9.22
C ARG A 83 -3.66 -5.09 -8.38
N ARG A 84 -2.97 -5.03 -7.24
CA ARG A 84 -2.94 -3.84 -6.37
C ARG A 84 -2.21 -2.68 -7.04
N LEU A 85 -1.06 -2.93 -7.68
CA LEU A 85 -0.35 -1.93 -8.47
C LEU A 85 -1.25 -1.33 -9.56
N LYS A 86 -1.93 -2.18 -10.33
CA LYS A 86 -2.90 -1.73 -11.36
C LYS A 86 -4.06 -0.92 -10.80
N ALA A 87 -4.48 -1.16 -9.56
CA ALA A 87 -5.52 -0.36 -8.92
C ALA A 87 -5.00 1.02 -8.50
N LEU A 88 -3.73 1.11 -8.07
CA LEU A 88 -3.06 2.35 -7.67
C LEU A 88 -2.55 3.19 -8.86
N GLU A 89 -2.49 2.61 -10.07
CA GLU A 89 -2.19 3.36 -11.29
C GLU A 89 -3.22 4.48 -11.56
N ILE A 90 -4.45 4.32 -11.07
CA ILE A 90 -5.52 5.31 -11.23
C ILE A 90 -5.53 6.18 -9.97
N GLU A 91 -5.67 7.50 -10.16
CA GLU A 91 -5.85 8.41 -9.04
C GLU A 91 -7.04 7.97 -8.16
N PRO A 92 -6.89 7.94 -6.82
CA PRO A 92 -7.95 7.49 -5.93
C PRO A 92 -9.12 8.47 -5.95
N TYR A 93 -10.32 7.91 -5.75
CA TYR A 93 -11.56 8.68 -5.65
C TYR A 93 -11.52 9.62 -4.45
N THR A 94 -11.91 10.88 -4.64
CA THR A 94 -11.95 11.88 -3.58
C THR A 94 -13.37 12.42 -3.35
N ILE A 95 -13.58 13.03 -2.19
CA ILE A 95 -14.86 13.66 -1.86
C ILE A 95 -15.19 14.78 -2.87
N GLU A 96 -14.19 15.54 -3.32
CA GLU A 96 -14.38 16.57 -4.34
C GLU A 96 -14.94 15.99 -5.65
N GLU A 97 -14.54 14.78 -6.04
CA GLU A 97 -15.08 14.10 -7.21
C GLU A 97 -16.57 13.77 -7.03
N SER A 98 -16.97 13.40 -5.80
CA SER A 98 -18.37 13.18 -5.43
C SER A 98 -19.21 14.45 -5.52
N GLU A 99 -18.67 15.57 -5.05
CA GLU A 99 -19.33 16.88 -5.07
C GLU A 99 -19.47 17.40 -6.51
N ARG A 100 -18.43 17.25 -7.34
CA ARG A 100 -18.48 17.57 -8.77
C ARG A 100 -19.56 16.78 -9.50
N ALA A 101 -19.69 15.49 -9.21
CA ALA A 101 -20.75 14.65 -9.76
C ALA A 101 -22.15 15.07 -9.31
N ALA A 102 -22.28 15.64 -8.11
CA ALA A 102 -23.52 16.23 -7.60
C ALA A 102 -23.84 17.62 -8.20
N GLY A 103 -22.97 18.16 -9.07
CA GLY A 103 -23.14 19.47 -9.72
C GLY A 103 -22.38 20.61 -9.04
N HIS A 104 -21.58 20.33 -8.01
CA HIS A 104 -20.70 21.28 -7.35
C HIS A 104 -19.29 21.24 -7.98
N GLY A 105 -19.13 21.85 -9.16
CA GLY A 105 -17.83 22.03 -9.81
C GLY A 105 -17.77 21.59 -11.27
N ASN A 106 -16.55 21.47 -11.81
CA ASN A 106 -16.32 21.09 -13.21
C ASN A 106 -15.85 19.63 -13.34
N TRP A 107 -16.21 18.99 -14.46
CA TRP A 107 -15.80 17.62 -14.76
C TRP A 107 -14.29 17.53 -15.01
N VAL A 108 -13.65 16.52 -14.43
CA VAL A 108 -12.22 16.21 -14.62
C VAL A 108 -12.06 14.71 -14.84
N SER A 109 -11.29 14.31 -15.84
CA SER A 109 -10.99 12.90 -16.07
C SER A 109 -9.88 12.40 -15.14
N ALA A 110 -10.00 11.15 -14.69
CA ALA A 110 -9.00 10.52 -13.85
C ALA A 110 -7.67 10.36 -14.60
N LYS A 111 -6.56 10.73 -13.95
CA LYS A 111 -5.22 10.57 -14.50
C LYS A 111 -4.67 9.19 -14.19
N LYS A 112 -3.85 8.66 -15.10
CA LYS A 112 -3.13 7.39 -14.92
C LYS A 112 -1.66 7.66 -14.65
N ARG A 113 -1.11 7.02 -13.63
CA ARG A 113 0.29 7.07 -13.23
C ARG A 113 0.91 5.68 -13.38
N LYS A 114 2.22 5.61 -13.63
CA LYS A 114 2.95 4.34 -13.60
C LYS A 114 3.48 4.14 -12.19
N VAL A 115 2.97 3.14 -11.48
CA VAL A 115 3.41 2.80 -10.12
C VAL A 115 4.34 1.59 -10.20
N GLN A 116 5.54 1.73 -9.65
CA GLN A 116 6.51 0.64 -9.50
C GLN A 116 6.61 0.22 -8.04
N THR A 117 7.12 -0.99 -7.81
CA THR A 117 7.33 -1.53 -6.48
C THR A 117 8.48 -0.81 -5.80
N LEU A 118 8.21 -0.21 -4.64
CA LEU A 118 9.24 0.42 -3.80
C LEU A 118 9.85 -0.65 -2.88
N THR A 119 11.15 -0.86 -2.97
CA THR A 119 11.91 -1.64 -1.98
C THR A 119 12.72 -0.71 -1.07
N ALA A 120 13.11 -1.21 0.11
CA ALA A 120 13.93 -0.44 1.05
C ALA A 120 15.30 -0.06 0.45
N ASP A 121 15.86 -0.95 -0.39
CA ASP A 121 17.11 -0.72 -1.09
C ASP A 121 16.97 0.41 -2.13
N ASP A 122 15.82 0.47 -2.83
CA ASP A 122 15.53 1.55 -3.78
C ASP A 122 15.49 2.91 -3.08
N ILE A 123 14.88 3.01 -1.89
CA ILE A 123 14.80 4.29 -1.17
C ILE A 123 16.17 4.74 -0.65
N ASN A 124 16.94 3.83 -0.05
CA ASN A 124 18.26 4.16 0.49
C ASN A 124 19.23 4.62 -0.62
N SER A 125 19.08 4.11 -1.85
CA SER A 125 19.85 4.60 -3.00
C SER A 125 19.43 5.99 -3.47
N MET A 126 18.14 6.34 -3.44
CA MET A 126 17.66 7.69 -3.77
C MET A 126 18.14 8.74 -2.77
N ASP A 127 18.16 8.42 -1.47
CA ASP A 127 18.68 9.34 -0.44
C ASP A 127 20.20 9.57 -0.57
N ALA A 128 20.95 8.55 -1.00
CA ALA A 128 22.38 8.68 -1.28
C ALA A 128 22.65 9.61 -2.48
N GLU A 129 21.78 9.60 -3.49
CA GLU A 129 21.89 10.52 -4.63
C GLU A 129 21.47 11.95 -4.24
N GLU A 130 20.38 12.13 -3.49
CA GLU A 130 19.94 13.45 -3.04
C GLU A 130 20.97 14.15 -2.14
N THR A 131 21.65 13.40 -1.27
CA THR A 131 22.71 13.93 -0.41
C THR A 131 23.96 14.33 -1.20
N PHE A 132 24.26 13.62 -2.30
CA PHE A 132 25.34 13.94 -3.21
C PHE A 132 25.05 15.20 -4.05
N GLU A 133 23.79 15.43 -4.46
CA GLU A 133 23.40 16.65 -5.16
C GLU A 133 23.35 17.88 -4.24
N LYS A 134 22.87 17.71 -3.00
CA LYS A 134 22.89 18.77 -1.98
C LYS A 134 24.32 19.16 -1.60
N SER A 135 25.25 18.20 -1.52
CA SER A 135 26.67 18.52 -1.25
C SER A 135 27.36 19.26 -2.40
N LYS A 136 27.07 18.90 -3.67
CA LYS A 136 27.58 19.62 -4.85
C LYS A 136 27.09 21.06 -4.96
N THR A 137 25.84 21.31 -4.60
CA THR A 137 25.25 22.66 -4.67
C THR A 137 25.82 23.58 -3.58
N ILE A 138 26.18 23.04 -2.42
CA ILE A 138 26.86 23.77 -1.34
C ILE A 138 28.29 24.18 -1.75
N THR A 139 29.03 23.31 -2.45
CA THR A 139 30.40 23.62 -2.93
C THR A 139 30.49 24.62 -4.09
N LEU A 140 29.36 25.01 -4.69
CA LEU A 140 29.30 26.00 -5.79
C LEU A 140 28.84 27.39 -5.33
N GLN A 141 28.60 27.57 -4.02
CA GLN A 141 28.18 28.83 -3.41
C GLN A 141 29.29 29.52 -2.61
N GLU A 142 30.50 28.96 -2.59
CA GLU A 142 31.76 29.58 -2.13
C GLU A 142 32.66 29.90 -3.34
#